data_AF-A0A5J4DXS1-F1
#
_entry.id   AF-A0A5J4DXS1-F1
#
_cell.length_a   1.000
_cell.length_b   1.000
_cell.length_c   1.000
_cell.angle_alpha   90.00
_cell.angle_beta   90.00
_cell.angle_gamma   90.00
#
_symmetry.space_group_name_H-M   'P 1'
#
loop_
_entity.id
_entity.type
_entity.pdbx_description
1 polymer ?
#
loop_
_entity_poly.entity_id
_entity_poly.type
_entity_poly.pdbx_seq_one_letter_code
_entity_poly.pdbx_strand_id
1 'polypeptide(L)'
;MEMRDDEQLQSVVFFLCDHLDSIVDESDQIVALSYSSAPISTDMSSENVLKRLDEFHSFLDQIKTHELLLVTKLTQARHWSFHLRDLDHRFRPIIDLFTVATDICDNMGNVLGPDDDAVFNGAGQPQHFIESRQLLTETLEMDNPPVRIAVNDSFLLGGRIRLLELVRVCASFRKSLETRYGLAGFEPIGSAPAQESEDDSTAADRSIIEN
;
A
#
# COMPACT_ATOMS: atom_id res chain seq x y z
N MET A 1 27.61 6.88 -26.78
CA MET A 1 26.61 5.80 -26.79
C MET A 1 26.45 5.26 -25.38
N GLU A 2 27.56 4.92 -24.70
CA GLU A 2 27.60 4.49 -23.29
C GLU A 2 26.88 5.41 -22.28
N MET A 3 26.99 6.74 -22.40
CA MET A 3 26.30 7.68 -21.50
C MET A 3 24.76 7.56 -21.51
N ARG A 4 24.17 7.21 -22.66
CA ARG A 4 22.70 7.10 -22.79
C ARG A 4 22.20 5.79 -22.17
N ASP A 5 23.00 4.73 -22.25
CA ASP A 5 22.67 3.42 -21.68
C ASP A 5 22.77 3.46 -20.13
N ASP A 6 23.72 4.23 -19.59
CA ASP A 6 23.84 4.46 -18.14
C ASP A 6 22.67 5.29 -17.57
N GLU A 7 22.24 6.35 -18.27
CA GLU A 7 21.09 7.17 -17.85
C GLU A 7 19.77 6.38 -17.92
N GLN A 8 19.61 5.56 -18.95
CA GLN A 8 18.47 4.63 -19.06
C GLN A 8 18.47 3.61 -17.93
N LEU A 9 19.63 3.00 -17.62
CA LEU A 9 19.76 2.06 -16.51
C LEU A 9 19.39 2.71 -15.17
N GLN A 10 19.89 3.92 -14.89
CA GLN A 10 19.57 4.66 -13.67
C GLN A 10 18.08 4.95 -13.55
N SER A 11 17.44 5.35 -14.65
CA SER A 11 15.99 5.63 -14.68
C SER A 11 15.17 4.37 -14.39
N VAL A 12 15.52 3.25 -15.01
CA VAL A 12 14.86 1.96 -14.78
C VAL A 12 14.98 1.52 -13.32
N VAL A 13 16.19 1.63 -12.75
CA VAL A 13 16.43 1.29 -11.34
C VAL A 13 15.63 2.19 -10.41
N PHE A 14 15.57 3.49 -10.71
CA PHE A 14 14.79 4.46 -9.93
C PHE A 14 13.30 4.12 -9.91
N PHE A 15 12.66 3.98 -11.06
CA PHE A 15 11.22 3.67 -11.13
C PHE A 15 10.89 2.30 -10.53
N LEU A 16 11.77 1.31 -10.72
CA LEU A 16 11.60 0.01 -10.10
C LEU A 16 11.64 0.12 -8.56
N CYS A 17 12.59 0.90 -8.02
CA CYS A 17 12.67 1.11 -6.57
C CYS A 17 11.45 1.85 -6.04
N ASP A 18 11.01 2.93 -6.70
CA ASP A 18 9.81 3.69 -6.33
C ASP A 18 8.57 2.80 -6.25
N HIS A 19 8.36 1.93 -7.24
CA HIS A 19 7.23 1.01 -7.21
C HIS A 19 7.36 -0.07 -6.14
N LEU A 20 8.56 -0.58 -5.88
CA LEU A 20 8.78 -1.56 -4.82
C LEU A 20 8.56 -0.95 -3.43
N ASP A 21 9.03 0.27 -3.21
CA ASP A 21 8.82 1.01 -1.96
C ASP A 21 7.32 1.34 -1.77
N SER A 22 6.66 1.82 -2.82
CA SER A 22 5.21 2.05 -2.81
C SER A 22 4.39 0.79 -2.51
N ILE A 23 4.82 -0.41 -2.95
CA ILE A 23 4.14 -1.67 -2.58
C ILE A 23 4.23 -1.94 -1.08
N VAL A 24 5.38 -1.65 -0.46
CA VAL A 24 5.55 -1.80 1.00
C VAL A 24 4.65 -0.81 1.71
N ASP A 25 4.64 0.45 1.30
CA ASP A 25 3.79 1.49 1.91
C ASP A 25 2.31 1.13 1.81
N GLU A 26 1.83 0.70 0.64
CA GLU A 26 0.43 0.28 0.45
C GLU A 26 0.09 -0.95 1.30
N SER A 27 1.04 -1.87 1.49
CA SER A 27 0.83 -3.02 2.37
C SER A 27 0.69 -2.62 3.85
N ASP A 28 1.45 -1.62 4.29
CA ASP A 28 1.35 -1.07 5.64
C ASP A 28 0.01 -0.35 5.83
N GLN A 29 -0.47 0.37 4.81
CA GLN A 29 -1.82 0.97 4.83
C GLN A 29 -2.89 -0.11 4.99
N ILE A 30 -2.83 -1.20 4.22
CA ILE A 30 -3.78 -2.32 4.34
C ILE A 30 -3.75 -2.91 5.76
N VAL A 31 -2.56 -3.18 6.30
CA VAL A 31 -2.41 -3.75 7.65
C VAL A 31 -2.94 -2.82 8.75
N ALA A 32 -2.85 -1.50 8.56
CA ALA A 32 -3.37 -0.52 9.51
C ALA A 32 -4.90 -0.42 9.52
N LEU A 33 -5.59 -0.94 8.50
CA LEU A 33 -7.05 -0.87 8.41
C LEU A 33 -7.72 -1.78 9.43
N SER A 34 -8.67 -1.20 10.18
CA SER A 34 -9.56 -1.93 11.06
C SER A 34 -10.93 -1.26 11.14
N TYR A 35 -11.94 -2.07 11.43
CA TYR A 35 -13.31 -1.64 11.65
C TYR A 35 -13.77 -2.15 13.02
N SER A 36 -14.39 -1.27 13.80
CA SER A 36 -15.00 -1.62 15.08
C SER A 36 -16.35 -0.95 15.18
N SER A 37 -17.38 -1.74 15.48
CA SER A 37 -18.73 -1.24 15.72
C SER A 37 -19.22 -1.69 17.09
N ALA A 38 -19.88 -0.78 17.81
CA ALA A 38 -20.53 -1.12 19.06
C ALA A 38 -21.70 -2.11 18.80
N PRO A 39 -22.17 -2.83 19.83
CA PRO A 39 -23.35 -3.68 19.71
C PRO A 39 -24.57 -2.94 19.14
N ILE A 40 -25.43 -3.65 18.41
CA ILE A 40 -26.67 -3.08 17.88
C ILE A 40 -27.75 -3.22 18.94
N SER A 41 -28.25 -2.11 19.49
CA SER A 41 -29.36 -2.12 20.46
C SER A 41 -30.72 -2.07 19.78
N THR A 42 -31.75 -2.61 20.42
CA THR A 42 -33.14 -2.57 19.93
C THR A 42 -33.71 -1.15 19.84
N ASP A 43 -33.14 -0.21 20.59
CA ASP A 43 -33.59 1.19 20.64
C ASP A 43 -32.85 2.09 19.63
N MET A 44 -32.02 1.50 18.78
CA MET A 44 -31.24 2.24 17.79
C MET A 44 -32.12 2.80 16.68
N SER A 45 -31.95 4.08 16.34
CA SER A 45 -32.64 4.67 15.20
C SER A 45 -32.19 4.02 13.89
N SER A 46 -33.10 3.97 12.91
CA SER A 46 -32.78 3.49 11.56
C SER A 46 -31.64 4.27 10.91
N GLU A 47 -31.55 5.57 11.17
CA GLU A 47 -30.46 6.42 10.68
C GLU A 47 -29.09 5.98 11.22
N ASN A 48 -29.01 5.64 12.51
CA ASN A 48 -27.77 5.15 13.11
C ASN A 48 -27.36 3.78 12.56
N VAL A 49 -28.34 2.91 12.25
CA VAL A 49 -28.07 1.61 11.61
C VAL A 49 -27.52 1.81 10.19
N LEU A 50 -28.14 2.69 9.39
CA LEU A 50 -27.67 3.00 8.04
C LEU A 50 -26.26 3.60 8.05
N LYS A 51 -26.00 4.55 8.96
CA LYS A 51 -24.66 5.14 9.10
C LYS A 51 -23.58 4.09 9.39
N ARG A 52 -23.86 3.12 10.26
CA ARG A 52 -22.90 2.04 10.57
C ARG A 52 -22.67 1.11 9.38
N LEU A 53 -23.71 0.87 8.58
CA LEU A 53 -23.61 0.09 7.35
C LEU A 53 -22.75 0.82 6.32
N ASP A 54 -22.93 2.13 6.17
CA ASP A 54 -22.11 2.96 5.28
C ASP A 54 -20.64 3.00 5.73
N GLU A 55 -20.37 3.14 7.03
CA GLU A 55 -19.02 3.06 7.61
C GLU A 55 -18.36 1.69 7.34
N PHE A 56 -19.13 0.62 7.46
CA PHE A 56 -18.67 -0.73 7.17
C PHE A 56 -18.36 -0.94 5.68
N HIS A 57 -19.22 -0.47 4.78
CA HIS A 57 -18.95 -0.53 3.34
C HIS A 57 -17.73 0.32 2.97
N SER A 58 -17.61 1.52 3.53
CA SER A 58 -16.44 2.38 3.32
C SER A 58 -15.14 1.70 3.75
N PHE A 59 -15.14 0.99 4.88
CA PHE A 59 -13.99 0.20 5.31
C PHE A 59 -13.61 -0.90 4.30
N LEU A 60 -14.58 -1.67 3.80
CA LEU A 60 -14.29 -2.71 2.82
C LEU A 60 -13.80 -2.13 1.49
N ASP A 61 -14.34 -1.00 1.07
CA ASP A 61 -13.93 -0.34 -0.16
C ASP A 61 -12.54 0.31 -0.04
N GLN A 62 -12.14 0.77 1.15
CA GLN A 62 -10.76 1.18 1.42
C GLN A 62 -9.79 0.01 1.21
N ILE A 63 -10.09 -1.18 1.76
CA ILE A 63 -9.26 -2.37 1.54
C ILE A 63 -9.13 -2.64 0.04
N LYS A 64 -10.25 -2.74 -0.69
CA LYS A 64 -10.24 -2.98 -2.15
C LYS A 64 -9.41 -1.96 -2.93
N THR A 65 -9.52 -0.69 -2.54
CA THR A 65 -8.80 0.41 -3.18
C THR A 65 -7.29 0.21 -3.02
N HIS A 66 -6.83 -0.08 -1.81
CA HIS A 66 -5.42 -0.37 -1.56
C HIS A 66 -4.96 -1.68 -2.24
N GLU A 67 -5.79 -2.72 -2.29
CA GLU A 67 -5.47 -3.94 -3.04
C GLU A 67 -5.24 -3.64 -4.53
N LEU A 68 -6.10 -2.83 -5.13
CA LEU A 68 -6.00 -2.45 -6.54
C LEU A 68 -4.75 -1.58 -6.80
N LEU A 69 -4.46 -0.61 -5.92
CA LEU A 69 -3.26 0.20 -6.01
C LEU A 69 -2.00 -0.65 -5.92
N LEU A 70 -1.93 -1.56 -4.94
CA LEU A 70 -0.80 -2.47 -4.75
C LEU A 70 -0.58 -3.36 -5.99
N VAL A 71 -1.64 -3.97 -6.54
CA VAL A 71 -1.53 -4.79 -7.77
C VAL A 71 -1.10 -3.96 -8.98
N THR A 72 -1.57 -2.72 -9.08
CA THR A 72 -1.15 -1.80 -10.15
C THR A 72 0.33 -1.49 -10.04
N LYS A 73 0.82 -1.15 -8.85
CA LYS A 73 2.24 -0.89 -8.58
C LYS A 73 3.09 -2.13 -8.83
N LEU A 74 2.62 -3.31 -8.45
CA LEU A 74 3.29 -4.58 -8.72
C LEU A 74 3.42 -4.87 -10.22
N THR A 75 2.38 -4.57 -11.00
CA THR A 75 2.40 -4.71 -12.46
C THR A 75 3.45 -3.79 -13.08
N GLN A 76 3.53 -2.54 -12.59
CA GLN A 76 4.57 -1.60 -13.02
C GLN A 76 5.97 -2.08 -12.60
N ALA A 77 6.15 -2.57 -11.37
CA ALA A 77 7.42 -3.14 -10.91
C ALA A 77 7.86 -4.33 -11.80
N ARG A 78 6.94 -5.23 -12.16
CA ARG A 78 7.19 -6.30 -13.14
C ARG A 78 7.65 -5.73 -14.47
N HIS A 79 6.95 -4.75 -15.02
CA HIS A 79 7.32 -4.08 -16.27
C HIS A 79 8.75 -3.54 -16.24
N TRP A 80 9.11 -2.75 -15.22
CA TRP A 80 10.46 -2.20 -15.07
C TRP A 80 11.53 -3.26 -14.80
N SER A 81 11.19 -4.34 -14.11
CA SER A 81 12.10 -5.47 -13.90
C SER A 81 12.48 -6.15 -15.22
N PHE A 82 11.57 -6.24 -16.18
CA PHE A 82 11.88 -6.76 -17.52
C PHE A 82 12.85 -5.86 -18.26
N HIS A 83 12.70 -4.54 -18.21
CA HIS A 83 13.69 -3.63 -18.80
C HIS A 83 15.07 -3.77 -18.14
N LEU A 84 15.11 -3.90 -16.81
CA LEU A 84 16.36 -4.11 -16.08
C LEU A 84 17.05 -5.42 -16.51
N ARG A 85 16.29 -6.46 -16.82
CA ARG A 85 16.81 -7.76 -17.28
C ARG A 85 17.69 -7.65 -18.53
N ASP A 86 17.31 -6.75 -19.43
CA ASP A 86 17.99 -6.53 -20.71
C ASP A 86 19.21 -5.62 -20.56
N LEU A 87 19.15 -4.66 -19.62
CA LEU A 87 20.23 -3.71 -19.35
C LEU A 87 21.31 -4.28 -18.41
N ASP A 88 20.95 -5.08 -17.41
CA ASP A 88 21.89 -5.71 -16.46
C ASP A 88 21.59 -7.21 -16.28
N HIS A 89 22.31 -8.03 -17.06
CA HIS A 89 22.18 -9.49 -17.06
C HIS A 89 22.44 -10.15 -15.69
N ARG A 90 23.13 -9.48 -14.76
CA ARG A 90 23.40 -10.02 -13.42
C ARG A 90 22.14 -10.12 -12.57
N PHE A 91 21.12 -9.32 -12.85
CA PHE A 91 19.84 -9.37 -12.15
C PHE A 91 18.89 -10.43 -12.67
N ARG A 92 19.20 -11.10 -13.80
CA ARG A 92 18.33 -12.13 -14.39
C ARG A 92 17.82 -13.17 -13.39
N PRO A 93 18.65 -13.79 -12.52
CA PRO A 93 18.15 -14.78 -11.57
C PRO A 93 17.17 -14.21 -10.54
N ILE A 94 17.41 -12.98 -10.09
CA ILE A 94 16.56 -12.29 -9.10
C ILE A 94 15.24 -11.87 -9.74
N ILE A 95 15.30 -11.34 -10.97
CA ILE A 95 14.12 -10.98 -11.76
C ILE A 95 13.28 -12.21 -12.06
N ASP A 96 13.89 -13.33 -12.49
CA ASP A 96 13.16 -14.57 -12.76
C ASP A 96 12.45 -15.08 -11.48
N LEU A 97 13.12 -15.04 -10.32
CA LEU A 97 12.49 -15.38 -9.03
C LEU A 97 11.33 -14.45 -8.69
N PHE A 98 11.53 -13.13 -8.83
CA PHE A 98 10.49 -12.12 -8.60
C PHE A 98 9.29 -12.35 -9.52
N THR A 99 9.51 -12.60 -10.81
CA THR A 99 8.46 -12.87 -11.80
C THR A 99 7.67 -14.13 -11.44
N VAL A 100 8.35 -15.22 -11.07
CA VAL A 100 7.67 -16.46 -10.67
C VAL A 100 6.86 -16.28 -9.38
N ALA A 101 7.44 -15.61 -8.38
CA ALA A 101 6.77 -15.37 -7.10
C ALA A 101 5.53 -14.46 -7.21
N THR A 102 5.49 -13.61 -8.24
CA THR A 102 4.42 -12.62 -8.45
C THR A 102 3.49 -12.98 -9.62
N ASP A 103 3.66 -14.17 -10.21
CA ASP A 103 2.88 -14.62 -11.37
C ASP A 103 1.37 -14.69 -11.08
N ILE A 104 1.01 -15.12 -9.87
CA ILE A 104 -0.39 -15.17 -9.42
C ILE A 104 -1.10 -13.81 -9.43
N CYS A 105 -0.33 -12.71 -9.43
CA CYS A 105 -0.84 -11.34 -9.43
C CYS A 105 -1.05 -10.76 -10.84
N ASP A 106 -0.53 -11.39 -11.91
CA ASP A 106 -0.47 -10.82 -13.27
C ASP A 106 -1.87 -10.50 -13.83
N ASN A 107 -2.88 -11.30 -13.47
CA ASN A 107 -4.28 -11.10 -13.88
C ASN A 107 -5.18 -10.59 -12.74
N MET A 108 -4.60 -10.20 -11.61
CA MET A 108 -5.38 -9.85 -10.42
C MET A 108 -6.09 -8.50 -10.59
N GLY A 109 -5.57 -7.59 -11.41
CA GLY A 109 -6.25 -6.33 -11.74
C GLY A 109 -7.62 -6.52 -12.41
N ASN A 110 -7.79 -7.58 -13.22
CA ASN A 110 -9.08 -7.91 -13.84
C ASN A 110 -10.07 -8.51 -12.84
N VAL A 111 -9.58 -9.08 -11.73
CA VAL A 111 -10.38 -9.71 -10.68
C VAL A 111 -10.74 -8.72 -9.57
N LEU A 112 -9.89 -7.72 -9.33
CA LEU A 112 -10.09 -6.65 -8.36
C LEU A 112 -10.80 -5.42 -8.95
N GLY A 113 -10.97 -5.37 -10.27
CA GLY A 113 -11.68 -4.30 -10.95
C GLY A 113 -13.17 -4.25 -10.56
N PRO A 114 -13.88 -3.18 -10.95
CA PRO A 114 -15.31 -3.06 -10.70
C PRO A 114 -16.04 -4.24 -11.35
N ASP A 115 -16.61 -5.10 -10.52
CA ASP A 115 -17.38 -6.25 -10.95
C ASP A 115 -18.84 -5.80 -11.12
N ASP A 116 -19.18 -5.35 -12.33
CA ASP A 116 -20.54 -4.92 -12.69
C ASP A 116 -21.58 -6.04 -12.42
N ASP A 117 -21.15 -7.31 -12.39
CA ASP A 117 -21.98 -8.49 -12.10
C ASP A 117 -22.07 -8.83 -10.60
N ALA A 118 -21.19 -8.29 -9.75
CA ALA A 118 -21.21 -8.55 -8.30
C ALA A 118 -22.43 -7.98 -7.58
N VAL A 119 -23.05 -6.93 -8.15
CA VAL A 119 -24.29 -6.31 -7.64
C VAL A 119 -25.47 -7.27 -7.75
N PHE A 120 -25.48 -8.17 -8.75
CA PHE A 120 -26.62 -9.05 -9.01
C PHE A 120 -26.43 -10.47 -8.43
N ASN A 121 -25.19 -10.97 -8.36
CA ASN A 121 -24.90 -12.37 -8.01
C ASN A 121 -24.58 -12.63 -6.52
N GLY A 122 -24.60 -11.62 -5.67
CA GLY A 122 -24.21 -11.77 -4.25
C GLY A 122 -22.70 -11.99 -4.03
N ALA A 123 -21.89 -11.99 -5.09
CA ALA A 123 -20.42 -11.96 -4.98
C ALA A 123 -19.91 -10.65 -4.34
N GLY A 124 -20.72 -9.58 -4.36
CA GLY A 124 -20.51 -8.35 -3.59
C GLY A 124 -20.90 -8.43 -2.11
N GLN A 125 -21.27 -9.62 -1.58
CA GLN A 125 -21.64 -9.74 -0.18
C GLN A 125 -20.44 -9.52 0.75
N PRO A 126 -20.55 -8.62 1.74
CA PRO A 126 -19.48 -8.31 2.68
C PRO A 126 -18.87 -9.53 3.38
N GLN A 127 -19.69 -10.53 3.71
CA GLN A 127 -19.23 -11.75 4.38
C GLN A 127 -18.28 -12.57 3.48
N HIS A 128 -18.63 -12.78 2.21
CA HIS A 128 -17.77 -13.49 1.28
C HIS A 128 -16.44 -12.74 1.07
N PHE A 129 -16.47 -11.40 1.03
CA PHE A 129 -15.26 -10.60 0.98
C PHE A 129 -14.35 -10.86 2.20
N ILE A 130 -14.90 -10.75 3.42
CA ILE A 130 -14.18 -11.01 4.68
C ILE A 130 -13.55 -12.40 4.69
N GLU A 131 -14.33 -13.43 4.35
CA GLU A 131 -13.88 -14.82 4.35
C GLU A 131 -12.80 -15.07 3.30
N SER A 132 -13.00 -14.60 2.07
CA SER A 132 -12.03 -14.79 0.97
C SER A 132 -10.69 -14.13 1.26
N ARG A 133 -10.68 -13.02 2.02
CA ARG A 133 -9.47 -12.28 2.41
C ARG A 133 -8.86 -12.73 3.73
N GLN A 134 -9.52 -13.66 4.44
CA GLN A 134 -9.11 -14.12 5.78
C GLN A 134 -8.97 -12.98 6.79
N LEU A 135 -9.87 -11.99 6.74
CA LEU A 135 -9.91 -10.92 7.75
C LEU A 135 -10.20 -11.50 9.13
N LEU A 136 -9.55 -10.95 10.16
CA LEU A 136 -9.79 -11.36 11.54
C LEU A 136 -11.16 -10.85 11.97
N THR A 137 -12.04 -11.75 12.39
CA THR A 137 -13.31 -11.41 13.01
C THR A 137 -13.29 -11.85 14.47
N GLU A 138 -13.13 -10.92 15.40
CA GLU A 138 -13.23 -11.23 16.83
C GLU A 138 -14.70 -11.37 17.19
N THR A 139 -15.13 -12.58 17.51
CA THR A 139 -16.46 -12.83 18.08
C THR A 139 -16.26 -13.13 19.55
N LEU A 140 -16.54 -12.15 20.42
CA LEU A 140 -16.53 -12.36 21.86
C LEU A 140 -17.78 -13.16 22.25
N GLU A 141 -17.63 -14.14 23.15
CA GLU A 141 -18.76 -14.86 23.75
C GLU A 141 -19.52 -13.94 24.71
N MET A 142 -20.32 -13.04 24.16
CA MET A 142 -21.20 -12.12 24.88
C MET A 142 -22.57 -12.09 24.21
N ASP A 143 -23.61 -11.76 24.97
CA ASP A 143 -24.91 -11.43 24.38
C ASP A 143 -24.75 -10.08 23.65
N ASN A 144 -24.79 -10.10 22.31
CA ASN A 144 -24.56 -8.96 21.41
C ASN A 144 -23.15 -8.33 21.54
N PRO A 145 -22.08 -9.01 21.08
CA PRO A 145 -20.71 -8.49 21.17
C PRO A 145 -20.48 -7.35 20.17
N PRO A 146 -19.52 -6.43 20.44
CA PRO A 146 -19.05 -5.50 19.42
C PRO A 146 -18.44 -6.27 18.25
N VAL A 147 -18.67 -5.79 17.04
CA VAL A 147 -18.05 -6.36 15.83
C VAL A 147 -16.69 -5.71 15.65
N ARG A 148 -15.63 -6.51 15.57
CA ARG A 148 -14.28 -6.06 15.22
C ARG A 148 -13.75 -6.86 14.05
N ILE A 149 -13.31 -6.14 13.03
CA ILE A 149 -12.75 -6.69 11.79
C ILE A 149 -11.41 -6.02 11.56
N ALA A 150 -10.35 -6.80 11.40
CA ALA A 150 -9.00 -6.28 11.18
C ALA A 150 -8.22 -7.13 10.18
N VAL A 151 -7.24 -6.52 9.54
CA VAL A 151 -6.24 -7.23 8.74
C VAL A 151 -5.26 -7.95 9.69
N ASN A 152 -4.86 -9.17 9.32
CA ASN A 152 -3.92 -9.98 10.09
C ASN A 152 -2.82 -10.55 9.18
N ASP A 153 -1.85 -11.26 9.76
CA ASP A 153 -0.71 -11.86 9.02
C ASP A 153 -1.10 -12.89 7.96
N SER A 154 -2.31 -13.46 8.06
CA SER A 154 -2.87 -14.44 7.11
C SER A 154 -3.68 -13.78 5.99
N PHE A 155 -3.77 -12.44 5.96
CA PHE A 155 -4.52 -11.71 4.94
C PHE A 155 -4.09 -12.10 3.52
N LEU A 156 -5.09 -12.42 2.69
CA LEU A 156 -4.89 -12.82 1.31
C LEU A 156 -5.24 -11.70 0.35
N LEU A 157 -4.24 -11.13 -0.34
CA LEU A 157 -4.46 -10.21 -1.45
C LEU A 157 -5.24 -10.92 -2.56
N GLY A 158 -6.37 -10.33 -2.97
CA GLY A 158 -7.23 -10.91 -4.00
C GLY A 158 -7.85 -12.26 -3.61
N GLY A 159 -7.71 -12.68 -2.35
CA GLY A 159 -8.08 -14.02 -1.88
C GLY A 159 -7.18 -15.14 -2.42
N ARG A 160 -5.96 -14.81 -2.90
CA ARG A 160 -5.08 -15.77 -3.60
C ARG A 160 -3.67 -15.88 -3.04
N ILE A 161 -3.06 -14.77 -2.64
CA ILE A 161 -1.67 -14.73 -2.17
C ILE A 161 -1.59 -14.02 -0.82
N ARG A 162 -0.76 -14.52 0.10
CA ARG A 162 -0.52 -13.83 1.37
C ARG A 162 0.21 -12.52 1.13
N LEU A 163 -0.35 -11.42 1.63
CA LEU A 163 0.23 -10.08 1.48
C LEU A 163 1.66 -10.05 2.05
N LEU A 164 1.88 -10.62 3.23
CA LEU A 164 3.19 -10.65 3.88
C LEU A 164 4.26 -11.34 3.02
N GLU A 165 3.92 -12.40 2.30
CA GLU A 165 4.87 -13.11 1.43
C GLU A 165 5.23 -12.30 0.20
N LEU A 166 4.23 -11.66 -0.41
CA LEU A 166 4.42 -10.77 -1.54
C LEU A 166 5.35 -9.60 -1.17
N VAL A 167 5.08 -8.94 -0.04
CA VAL A 167 5.88 -7.81 0.46
C VAL A 167 7.32 -8.24 0.74
N ARG A 168 7.53 -9.43 1.32
CA ARG A 168 8.89 -9.97 1.56
C ARG A 168 9.68 -10.14 0.26
N VAL A 169 9.02 -10.64 -0.79
CA VAL A 169 9.65 -10.79 -2.11
C VAL A 169 10.02 -9.42 -2.69
N CYS A 170 9.11 -8.44 -2.65
CA CYS A 170 9.37 -7.08 -3.12
C CYS A 170 10.52 -6.41 -2.33
N ALA A 171 10.49 -6.49 -1.00
CA ALA A 171 11.52 -5.93 -0.13
C ALA A 171 12.89 -6.58 -0.35
N SER A 172 12.94 -7.90 -0.57
CA SER A 172 14.18 -8.61 -0.88
C SER A 172 14.78 -8.17 -2.22
N PHE A 173 13.93 -7.97 -3.24
CA PHE A 173 14.37 -7.45 -4.53
C PHE A 173 14.88 -6.01 -4.39
N ARG A 174 14.13 -5.15 -3.68
CA ARG A 174 14.54 -3.78 -3.38
C ARG A 174 15.90 -3.71 -2.69
N LYS A 175 16.15 -4.58 -1.71
CA LYS A 175 17.43 -4.67 -1.00
C LYS A 175 18.58 -5.08 -1.92
N SER A 176 18.30 -5.97 -2.88
CA SER A 176 19.29 -6.39 -3.88
C SER A 176 19.68 -5.24 -4.81
N LEU A 177 18.70 -4.41 -5.23
CA LEU A 177 18.95 -3.19 -5.99
C LEU A 177 19.79 -2.19 -5.19
N GLU A 178 19.42 -1.94 -3.94
CA GLU A 178 20.15 -1.03 -3.04
C GLU A 178 21.61 -1.44 -2.87
N THR A 179 21.86 -2.73 -2.60
CA THR A 179 23.21 -3.28 -2.40
C THR A 179 24.09 -3.09 -3.63
N ARG A 180 23.49 -3.22 -4.83
CA ARG A 180 24.25 -3.19 -6.09
C ARG A 180 24.49 -1.78 -6.62
N TYR A 181 23.51 -0.89 -6.48
CA TYR A 181 23.53 0.46 -7.05
C TYR A 181 23.81 1.56 -6.02
N GLY A 182 23.96 1.21 -4.74
CA GLY A 182 24.33 2.17 -3.69
C GLY A 182 23.25 3.22 -3.43
N LEU A 183 21.99 2.80 -3.43
CA LEU A 183 20.82 3.70 -3.36
C LEU A 183 20.56 4.30 -1.97
N ALA A 184 21.48 4.12 -1.01
CA ALA A 184 21.40 4.76 0.30
C ALA A 184 21.66 6.27 0.13
N GLY A 185 20.59 7.06 -0.01
CA GLY A 185 20.66 8.51 -0.13
C GLY A 185 19.98 9.13 -1.36
N PHE A 186 19.18 8.37 -2.12
CA PHE A 186 18.26 8.99 -3.09
C PHE A 186 17.12 9.67 -2.31
N GLU A 187 17.34 10.91 -1.90
CA GLU A 187 16.23 11.77 -1.48
C GLU A 187 15.30 11.96 -2.69
N PRO A 188 13.98 11.73 -2.53
CA PRO A 188 13.04 11.97 -3.61
C PRO A 188 13.13 13.44 -4.02
N ILE A 189 13.26 13.70 -5.33
CA ILE A 189 13.22 15.04 -5.92
C ILE A 189 11.83 15.62 -5.60
N GLY A 190 11.72 16.33 -4.48
CA GLY A 190 10.45 16.77 -3.92
C GLY A 190 10.49 17.11 -2.43
N SER A 191 11.48 16.59 -1.67
CA SER A 191 11.76 17.11 -0.33
C SER A 191 12.56 18.39 -0.45
N ALA A 192 11.88 19.49 -0.75
CA ALA A 192 12.47 20.82 -0.57
C ALA A 192 12.92 20.92 0.89
N PRO A 193 14.18 21.29 1.18
CA PRO A 193 14.57 21.58 2.55
C PRO A 193 13.70 22.75 3.02
N ALA A 194 12.97 22.54 4.12
CA ALA A 194 12.38 23.64 4.85
C ALA A 194 13.53 24.58 5.21
N GLN A 195 13.62 25.70 4.50
CA GLN A 195 14.53 26.76 4.88
C GLN A 195 14.06 27.22 6.26
N GLU A 196 14.86 26.93 7.28
CA GLU A 196 14.80 27.63 8.56
C GLU A 196 14.93 29.12 8.23
N SER A 197 13.83 29.84 8.38
CA SER A 197 13.85 31.29 8.39
C SER A 197 14.60 31.72 9.65
N GLU A 198 15.89 32.02 9.50
CA GLU A 198 16.63 32.93 10.37
C GLU A 198 15.91 34.28 10.35
N ASP A 199 14.99 34.48 11.31
CA ASP A 199 14.44 35.81 11.59
C ASP A 199 15.39 36.50 12.57
N ASP A 200 16.43 37.12 12.00
CA ASP A 200 17.28 38.12 12.62
C ASP A 200 16.43 39.37 12.91
N SER A 201 15.86 39.44 14.12
CA SER A 201 15.35 40.69 14.69
C SER A 201 16.31 41.17 15.76
N THR A 202 17.39 41.81 15.33
CA THR A 202 18.16 42.72 16.17
C THR A 202 17.84 44.19 15.84
N ALA A 203 17.65 44.95 16.94
CA ALA A 203 17.71 46.40 17.07
C ALA A 203 16.40 47.21 16.96
N ALA A 204 15.80 47.48 18.12
CA ALA A 204 15.39 48.84 18.48
C ALA A 204 15.52 49.06 20.00
N ASP A 205 16.77 49.08 20.47
CA ASP A 205 17.17 49.69 21.73
C ASP A 205 17.15 51.22 21.56
N ARG A 206 16.02 51.85 21.94
CA ARG A 206 15.90 53.31 22.17
C ARG A 206 14.78 53.60 23.19
N SER A 207 15.04 53.31 24.47
CA SER A 207 14.39 54.05 25.55
C SER A 207 15.40 55.01 26.16
N ILE A 208 15.25 56.26 25.75
CA ILE A 208 15.87 57.46 26.33
C ILE A 208 15.49 57.54 27.81
N ILE A 209 16.50 57.49 28.67
CA ILE A 209 16.55 58.16 29.97
C ILE A 209 17.21 59.50 29.62
N GLU A 210 16.65 60.67 29.87
CA GLU A 210 16.51 61.26 31.20
C GLU A 210 15.81 62.64 31.09
N ASN A 211 15.53 63.23 32.25
CA ASN A 211 15.52 64.69 32.46
C ASN A 211 16.64 65.42 31.73
#